data_AF-A0A9X3FNT0-F1
#
_entry.id   AF-A0A9X3FNT0-F1
#
_cell.length_a   1.000
_cell.length_b   1.000
_cell.length_c   1.000
_cell.angle_alpha   90.00
_cell.angle_beta   90.00
_cell.angle_gamma   90.00
#
_symmetry.space_group_name_H-M   'P 1'
#
loop_
_entity.id
_entity.type
_entity.pdbx_description
1 polymer ?
#
loop_
_entity_poly.entity_id
_entity_poly.type
_entity_poly.pdbx_seq_one_letter_code
_entity_poly.pdbx_strand_id
1 'polypeptide(L)'
;MMKQNPLIIGVGIIAGLAFLGAVHQESLIGMVLAISGFTLALFYYFYRQKDSLAQKPTLDNNKLTHYRSHGLSDHDINFFRQEMQKTTQSIHQIMTEVNQDRHLKMLFSRHNGIALLQNFCQALIQQPERLSDASTYIYKDLPDLRAELIHYHQIDSKTMSYYDCVIAKRQSKQRINQYLSDIAEAYNYFNRKESQNDQ
;
A
#
# COMPACT_ATOMS: atom_id res chain seq x y z
N MET A 1 -36.75 -16.40 -14.89
CA MET A 1 -35.35 -15.93 -15.02
C MET A 1 -34.50 -16.66 -13.98
N MET A 2 -33.75 -17.70 -14.36
CA MET A 2 -32.96 -18.54 -13.45
C MET A 2 -31.49 -18.14 -13.47
N LYS A 3 -30.92 -17.92 -12.28
CA LYS A 3 -29.54 -17.50 -12.02
C LYS A 3 -28.61 -18.71 -12.13
N GLN A 4 -27.70 -18.73 -13.11
CA GLN A 4 -26.79 -19.84 -13.34
C GLN A 4 -25.54 -19.75 -12.44
N ASN A 5 -25.17 -20.89 -11.84
CA ASN A 5 -24.01 -21.04 -10.94
C ASN A 5 -22.70 -21.20 -11.74
N PRO A 6 -21.60 -20.53 -11.34
CA PRO A 6 -20.32 -20.55 -12.07
C PRO A 6 -19.62 -21.93 -12.05
N LEU A 7 -20.08 -22.85 -11.21
CA LEU A 7 -19.57 -24.22 -11.12
C LEU A 7 -19.99 -25.09 -12.32
N ILE A 8 -21.14 -24.80 -12.94
CA ILE A 8 -21.67 -25.57 -14.09
C ILE A 8 -20.92 -25.20 -15.38
N ILE A 9 -20.47 -23.95 -15.51
CA ILE A 9 -19.70 -23.47 -16.67
C ILE A 9 -18.30 -24.12 -16.70
N GLY A 10 -17.68 -24.32 -15.52
CA GLY A 10 -16.38 -24.98 -15.42
C GLY A 10 -16.40 -26.47 -15.76
N VAL A 11 -17.44 -27.20 -15.33
CA VAL A 11 -17.57 -28.65 -15.61
C VAL A 11 -17.88 -28.90 -17.10
N GLY A 12 -18.64 -28.02 -17.75
CA GLY A 12 -18.96 -28.13 -19.19
C GLY A 12 -17.75 -28.01 -20.13
N ILE A 13 -16.76 -27.16 -19.77
CA ILE A 13 -15.53 -26.98 -20.57
C ILE A 13 -14.58 -28.16 -20.40
N ILE A 14 -14.50 -28.74 -19.20
CA ILE A 14 -13.66 -29.91 -18.91
C ILE A 14 -14.23 -31.18 -19.58
N ALA A 15 -15.56 -31.35 -19.60
CA ALA A 15 -16.21 -32.46 -20.29
C ALA A 15 -16.13 -32.36 -21.82
N GLY A 16 -16.21 -31.15 -22.38
CA GLY A 16 -16.07 -30.90 -23.83
C GLY A 16 -14.66 -31.18 -24.37
N LEU A 17 -13.61 -30.87 -23.60
CA LEU A 17 -12.22 -31.16 -23.97
C LEU A 17 -11.82 -32.63 -23.78
N ALA A 18 -12.45 -33.35 -22.86
CA ALA A 18 -12.27 -34.80 -22.71
C ALA A 18 -12.89 -35.60 -23.88
N PHE A 19 -13.99 -35.12 -24.47
CA PHE A 19 -14.67 -35.82 -25.57
C PHE A 19 -13.93 -35.70 -26.92
N LEU A 20 -13.22 -34.60 -27.16
CA LEU A 20 -12.39 -34.43 -28.37
C LEU A 20 -11.04 -35.16 -28.31
N GLY A 21 -10.55 -35.48 -27.09
CA GLY A 21 -9.31 -36.23 -26.89
C GLY A 21 -9.44 -37.75 -27.02
N ALA A 22 -10.67 -38.29 -27.08
CA ALA A 22 -10.90 -39.74 -27.16
C ALA A 22 -10.86 -40.31 -28.59
N VAL A 23 -10.60 -39.50 -29.63
CA VAL A 23 -10.69 -39.92 -31.04
C VAL A 23 -9.36 -40.20 -31.73
N HIS A 24 -8.19 -39.93 -31.13
CA HIS A 24 -6.93 -40.48 -31.66
C HIS A 24 -5.93 -40.82 -30.54
N GLN A 25 -5.74 -42.13 -30.34
CA GLN A 25 -4.69 -42.74 -29.52
C GLN A 25 -3.28 -42.33 -30.00
N GLU A 26 -2.38 -42.07 -29.04
CA GLU A 26 -0.94 -41.77 -29.19
C GLU A 26 -0.56 -40.35 -29.64
N SER A 27 -0.86 -39.34 -28.82
CA SER A 27 -0.30 -37.98 -29.01
C SER A 27 0.28 -37.45 -27.71
N LEU A 28 1.62 -37.44 -27.61
CA LEU A 28 2.39 -36.80 -26.53
C LEU A 28 1.96 -35.34 -26.28
N ILE A 29 1.45 -34.68 -27.32
CA ILE A 29 0.96 -33.29 -27.27
C ILE A 29 -0.25 -33.17 -26.34
N GLY A 30 -1.14 -34.17 -26.32
CA GLY A 30 -2.30 -34.18 -25.42
C GLY A 30 -1.90 -34.24 -23.95
N MET A 31 -0.86 -35.03 -23.61
CA MET A 31 -0.34 -35.12 -22.25
C MET A 31 0.33 -33.81 -21.82
N VAL A 32 1.12 -33.18 -22.70
CA VAL A 32 1.77 -31.90 -22.41
C VAL A 32 0.74 -30.81 -22.12
N LEU A 33 -0.34 -30.75 -22.90
CA LEU A 33 -1.41 -29.77 -22.70
C LEU A 33 -2.16 -30.01 -21.37
N ALA A 34 -2.46 -31.26 -21.03
CA ALA A 34 -3.09 -31.60 -19.76
C ALA A 34 -2.22 -31.23 -18.55
N ILE A 35 -0.91 -31.51 -18.60
CA ILE A 35 0.04 -31.17 -17.54
C ILE A 35 0.21 -29.65 -17.44
N SER A 36 0.28 -28.94 -18.55
CA SER A 36 0.35 -27.46 -18.55
C SER A 36 -0.91 -26.82 -17.97
N GLY A 37 -2.09 -27.36 -18.28
CA GLY A 37 -3.36 -26.88 -17.73
C GLY A 37 -3.46 -27.14 -16.22
N PHE A 38 -3.02 -28.32 -15.78
CA PHE A 38 -3.03 -28.71 -14.37
C PHE A 38 -2.04 -27.87 -13.54
N THR A 39 -0.83 -27.63 -14.06
CA THR A 39 0.17 -26.78 -13.38
C THR A 39 -0.27 -25.32 -13.30
N LEU A 40 -0.91 -24.79 -14.35
CA LEU A 40 -1.43 -23.42 -14.36
C LEU A 40 -2.66 -23.27 -13.46
N ALA A 41 -3.51 -24.29 -13.37
CA ALA A 41 -4.63 -24.34 -12.42
C ALA A 41 -4.17 -24.42 -10.97
N LEU A 42 -3.15 -25.25 -10.66
CA LEU A 42 -2.53 -25.29 -9.35
C LEU A 42 -1.86 -23.95 -9.00
N PHE A 43 -1.10 -23.37 -9.94
CA PHE A 43 -0.49 -22.06 -9.77
C PHE A 43 -1.55 -20.99 -9.49
N TYR A 44 -2.64 -20.95 -10.25
CA TYR A 44 -3.74 -20.00 -10.04
C TYR A 44 -4.47 -20.24 -8.70
N TYR A 45 -4.67 -21.50 -8.30
CA TYR A 45 -5.27 -21.86 -7.01
C TYR A 45 -4.39 -21.41 -5.83
N PHE A 46 -3.08 -21.66 -5.89
CA PHE A 46 -2.12 -21.20 -4.89
C PHE A 46 -1.96 -19.67 -4.88
N TYR A 47 -1.99 -19.03 -6.06
CA TYR A 47 -1.92 -17.57 -6.17
C TYR A 47 -3.13 -16.91 -5.51
N ARG A 48 -4.32 -17.52 -5.61
CA ARG A 48 -5.56 -17.03 -5.00
C ARG A 48 -5.70 -17.34 -3.51
N GLN A 49 -4.96 -18.31 -2.99
CA GLN A 49 -4.95 -18.66 -1.57
C GLN A 49 -4.04 -17.74 -0.74
N LYS A 50 -3.18 -16.95 -1.39
CA LYS A 50 -2.31 -15.97 -0.71
C LYS A 50 -3.08 -14.79 -0.11
N ASP A 51 -4.37 -14.64 -0.43
CA ASP A 51 -5.22 -13.54 0.04
C ASP A 51 -6.09 -13.87 1.28
N SER A 52 -6.06 -15.10 1.82
CA SER A 52 -6.99 -15.49 2.92
C SER A 52 -6.35 -16.13 4.17
N LEU A 53 -5.02 -16.12 4.29
CA LEU A 53 -4.34 -16.46 5.55
C LEU A 53 -3.35 -15.37 5.94
N ALA A 54 -3.80 -14.12 5.95
CA ALA A 54 -3.19 -13.09 6.78
C ALA A 54 -3.42 -13.47 8.26
N GLN A 55 -2.64 -14.42 8.74
CA GLN A 55 -2.46 -14.71 10.15
C GLN A 55 -2.15 -13.36 10.80
N LYS A 56 -3.12 -12.84 11.57
CA LYS A 56 -2.96 -11.62 12.37
C LYS A 56 -1.65 -11.82 13.13
N PRO A 57 -0.60 -11.00 12.89
CA PRO A 57 0.70 -11.29 13.45
C PRO A 57 0.53 -11.43 14.96
N THR A 58 0.85 -12.63 15.45
CA THR A 58 0.85 -12.92 16.87
C THR A 58 1.70 -11.87 17.54
N LEU A 59 1.12 -11.32 18.60
CA LEU A 59 1.66 -10.17 19.26
C LEU A 59 3.05 -10.51 19.77
N ASP A 60 4.06 -9.80 19.26
CA ASP A 60 5.35 -9.80 19.92
C ASP A 60 5.10 -9.21 21.31
N ASN A 61 5.14 -10.07 22.35
CA ASN A 61 4.80 -9.71 23.72
C ASN A 61 5.54 -8.45 24.18
N ASN A 62 6.73 -8.20 23.61
CA ASN A 62 7.53 -7.01 23.85
C ASN A 62 6.81 -5.71 23.47
N LYS A 63 6.11 -5.66 22.32
CA LYS A 63 5.38 -4.46 21.88
C LYS A 63 4.14 -4.15 22.72
N LEU A 64 3.43 -5.19 23.18
CA LEU A 64 2.29 -5.01 24.09
C LEU A 64 2.74 -4.40 25.41
N THR A 65 3.83 -4.93 25.97
CA THR A 65 4.43 -4.41 27.20
C THR A 65 4.88 -2.97 27.03
N HIS A 66 5.53 -2.63 25.91
CA HIS A 66 5.92 -1.26 25.57
C HIS A 66 4.73 -0.30 25.56
N TYR A 67 3.64 -0.65 24.87
CA TYR A 67 2.49 0.27 24.82
C TYR A 67 1.81 0.42 26.18
N ARG A 68 1.73 -0.64 26.97
CA ARG A 68 1.19 -0.58 28.34
C ARG A 68 2.07 0.23 29.28
N SER A 69 3.40 0.18 29.12
CA SER A 69 4.31 1.01 29.94
C SER A 69 4.17 2.50 29.65
N HIS A 70 3.68 2.86 28.46
CA HIS A 70 3.31 4.24 28.10
C HIS A 70 1.89 4.63 28.55
N GLY A 71 1.24 3.79 29.35
CA GLY A 71 -0.06 4.11 29.98
C GLY A 71 -1.28 3.88 29.08
N LEU A 72 -1.13 3.25 27.91
CA LEU A 72 -2.26 2.97 27.03
C LEU A 72 -3.12 1.82 27.58
N SER A 73 -4.45 2.00 27.54
CA SER A 73 -5.40 0.91 27.78
C SER A 73 -5.40 -0.09 26.61
N ASP A 74 -5.89 -1.32 26.82
CA ASP A 74 -6.02 -2.30 25.73
C ASP A 74 -6.89 -1.78 24.56
N HIS A 75 -7.84 -0.88 24.83
CA HIS A 75 -8.62 -0.21 23.79
C HIS A 75 -7.76 0.75 22.97
N ASP A 76 -7.01 1.62 23.65
CA ASP A 76 -6.13 2.61 23.02
C ASP A 76 -5.01 1.94 22.24
N ILE A 77 -4.47 0.83 22.75
CA ILE A 77 -3.48 0.01 22.04
C ILE A 77 -4.06 -0.51 20.71
N ASN A 78 -5.30 -1.01 20.73
CA ASN A 78 -5.93 -1.50 19.51
C ASN A 78 -6.21 -0.37 18.52
N PHE A 79 -6.68 0.79 19.00
CA PHE A 79 -6.87 1.99 18.18
C PHE A 79 -5.55 2.45 17.55
N PHE A 80 -4.52 2.67 18.37
CA PHE A 80 -3.18 3.06 17.94
C PHE A 80 -2.64 2.13 16.84
N ARG A 81 -2.74 0.82 17.04
CA ARG A 81 -2.28 -0.17 16.05
C ARG A 81 -3.02 -0.08 14.73
N GLN A 82 -4.34 0.13 14.77
CA GLN A 82 -5.13 0.31 13.54
C GLN A 82 -4.70 1.57 12.80
N GLU A 83 -4.48 2.67 13.52
CA GLU A 83 -4.02 3.92 12.93
C GLU A 83 -2.60 3.80 12.36
N MET A 84 -1.68 3.16 13.07
CA MET A 84 -0.33 2.91 12.55
C MET A 84 -0.32 1.97 11.35
N GLN A 85 -1.21 0.98 11.30
CA GLN A 85 -1.38 0.12 10.13
C GLN A 85 -1.85 0.91 8.91
N LYS A 86 -2.90 1.74 9.06
CA LYS A 86 -3.41 2.61 7.99
C LYS A 86 -2.34 3.60 7.52
N THR A 87 -1.64 4.21 8.45
CA THR A 87 -0.55 5.17 8.19
C THR A 87 0.57 4.51 7.38
N THR A 88 1.02 3.33 7.81
CA THR A 88 2.06 2.57 7.11
C THR A 88 1.61 2.18 5.70
N GLN A 89 0.36 1.74 5.54
CA GLN A 89 -0.21 1.45 4.22
C GLN A 89 -0.23 2.68 3.30
N SER A 90 -0.58 3.86 3.84
CA SER A 90 -0.54 5.12 3.10
C SER A 90 0.88 5.46 2.63
N ILE A 91 1.89 5.27 3.49
CA ILE A 91 3.31 5.47 3.13
C ILE A 91 3.72 4.51 2.00
N HIS A 92 3.32 3.23 2.04
CA HIS A 92 3.59 2.29 0.94
C HIS A 92 2.93 2.72 -0.38
N GLN A 93 1.73 3.27 -0.33
CA GLN A 93 1.05 3.80 -1.51
C GLN A 93 1.80 5.02 -2.06
N ILE A 94 2.21 5.96 -1.20
CA ILE A 94 3.06 7.11 -1.58
C ILE A 94 4.36 6.64 -2.23
N MET A 95 5.06 5.67 -1.63
CA MET A 95 6.27 5.07 -2.22
C MET A 95 6.00 4.51 -3.61
N THR A 96 4.85 3.85 -3.80
CA THR A 96 4.45 3.30 -5.10
C THR A 96 4.24 4.40 -6.13
N GLU A 97 3.54 5.48 -5.79
CA GLU A 97 3.33 6.61 -6.71
C GLU A 97 4.64 7.33 -7.05
N VAL A 98 5.49 7.59 -6.05
CA VAL A 98 6.80 8.22 -6.27
C VAL A 98 7.66 7.36 -7.19
N ASN A 99 7.57 6.04 -7.07
CA ASN A 99 8.43 5.14 -7.83
C ASN A 99 8.13 5.08 -9.33
N GLN A 100 6.98 5.59 -9.77
CA GLN A 100 6.55 5.61 -11.18
C GLN A 100 7.23 6.71 -12.01
N ASP A 101 7.73 7.79 -11.40
CA ASP A 101 8.30 8.94 -12.13
C ASP A 101 9.67 9.37 -11.57
N ARG A 102 10.66 9.58 -12.46
CA ARG A 102 12.03 9.94 -12.09
C ARG A 102 12.14 11.33 -11.45
N HIS A 103 11.35 12.30 -11.90
CA HIS A 103 11.33 13.63 -11.31
C HIS A 103 10.75 13.61 -9.90
N LEU A 104 9.71 12.81 -9.65
CA LEU A 104 9.18 12.59 -8.31
C LEU A 104 10.20 11.90 -7.40
N LYS A 105 10.90 10.86 -7.88
CA LYS A 105 12.01 10.24 -7.13
C LYS A 105 13.08 11.25 -6.73
N MET A 106 13.51 12.08 -7.69
CA MET A 106 14.52 13.11 -7.44
C MET A 106 14.03 14.14 -6.42
N LEU A 107 12.77 14.58 -6.53
CA LEU A 107 12.16 15.51 -5.58
C LEU A 107 12.13 14.93 -4.17
N PHE A 108 11.63 13.71 -4.00
CA PHE A 108 11.60 13.02 -2.70
C PHE A 108 13.01 12.82 -2.13
N SER A 109 14.00 12.49 -2.98
CA SER A 109 15.38 12.31 -2.53
C SER A 109 15.97 13.59 -1.91
N ARG A 110 15.62 14.79 -2.41
CA ARG A 110 16.13 16.06 -1.85
C ARG A 110 15.68 16.30 -0.41
N HIS A 111 14.49 15.80 -0.07
CA HIS A 111 13.91 15.93 1.27
C HIS A 111 14.18 14.71 2.16
N ASN A 112 14.89 13.69 1.66
CA ASN A 112 14.86 12.35 2.25
C ASN A 112 13.42 11.88 2.53
N GLY A 113 12.48 12.22 1.65
CA GLY A 113 11.03 12.20 1.92
C GLY A 113 10.51 10.84 2.37
N ILE A 114 10.91 9.74 1.72
CA ILE A 114 10.48 8.40 2.16
C ILE A 114 10.98 8.08 3.57
N ALA A 115 12.25 8.39 3.86
CA ALA A 115 12.83 8.18 5.18
C ALA A 115 12.16 9.08 6.22
N LEU A 116 11.84 10.33 5.89
CA LEU A 116 11.10 11.25 6.75
C LEU A 116 9.73 10.66 7.17
N LEU A 117 8.93 10.20 6.20
CA LEU A 117 7.61 9.60 6.48
C LEU A 117 7.73 8.36 7.38
N GLN A 118 8.72 7.51 7.11
CA GLN A 118 8.99 6.30 7.90
C GLN A 118 9.50 6.61 9.31
N ASN A 119 10.40 7.60 9.44
CA ASN A 119 10.95 8.02 10.72
C ASN A 119 9.89 8.65 11.61
N PHE A 120 8.96 9.43 11.05
CA PHE A 120 7.83 9.95 11.82
C PHE A 120 6.93 8.82 12.33
N CYS A 121 6.62 7.84 11.47
CA CYS A 121 5.90 6.62 11.87
C CYS A 121 6.64 5.86 12.99
N GLN A 122 7.96 5.73 12.89
CA GLN A 122 8.78 5.06 13.89
C GLN A 122 8.80 5.83 15.23
N ALA A 123 8.89 7.15 15.20
CA ALA A 123 8.83 7.98 16.40
C ALA A 123 7.50 7.82 17.14
N LEU A 124 6.39 7.73 16.40
CA LEU A 124 5.07 7.45 16.98
C LEU A 124 4.99 6.05 17.61
N ILE A 125 5.66 5.05 17.03
CA ILE A 125 5.73 3.71 17.64
C ILE A 125 6.50 3.74 18.96
N GLN A 126 7.51 4.60 19.08
CA GLN A 126 8.24 4.77 20.34
C GLN A 126 7.39 5.49 21.39
N GLN A 127 6.61 6.50 21.00
CA GLN A 127 5.77 7.33 21.89
C GLN A 127 4.28 7.24 21.50
N PRO A 128 3.65 6.07 21.72
CA PRO A 128 2.28 5.80 21.26
C PRO A 128 1.21 6.70 21.90
N GLU A 129 1.47 7.21 23.10
CA GLU A 129 0.60 8.13 23.85
C GLU A 129 0.48 9.51 23.18
N ARG A 130 1.44 9.85 22.30
CA ARG A 130 1.48 11.11 21.56
C ARG A 130 0.85 11.02 20.18
N LEU A 131 0.05 10.00 19.91
CA LEU A 131 -0.65 9.85 18.62
C LEU A 131 -1.46 11.11 18.25
N SER A 132 -2.06 11.78 19.24
CA SER A 132 -2.84 13.02 19.03
C SER A 132 -1.99 14.19 18.51
N ASP A 133 -0.72 14.29 18.93
CA ASP A 133 0.23 15.31 18.44
C ASP A 133 0.50 15.17 16.94
N ALA A 134 0.32 13.96 16.37
CA ALA A 134 0.52 13.68 14.95
C ALA A 134 -0.78 13.52 14.15
N SER A 135 -1.92 13.95 14.70
CA SER A 135 -3.22 13.85 14.02
C SER A 135 -3.25 14.55 12.66
N THR A 136 -2.66 15.75 12.54
CA THR A 136 -2.53 16.47 11.26
C THR A 136 -1.74 15.67 10.24
N TYR A 137 -0.60 15.09 10.66
CA TYR A 137 0.23 14.26 9.79
C TYR A 137 -0.55 13.05 9.24
N ILE A 138 -1.26 12.33 10.11
CA ILE A 138 -1.97 11.09 9.76
C ILE A 138 -3.20 11.37 8.89
N TYR A 139 -4.03 12.34 9.27
CA TYR A 139 -5.35 12.54 8.68
C TYR A 139 -5.40 13.59 7.58
N LYS A 140 -4.38 14.43 7.45
CA LYS A 140 -4.31 15.49 6.45
C LYS A 140 -3.09 15.35 5.57
N ASP A 141 -1.88 15.45 6.13
CA ASP A 141 -0.68 15.64 5.30
C ASP A 141 -0.36 14.43 4.43
N LEU A 142 -0.46 13.21 4.98
CA LEU A 142 -0.27 11.98 4.21
C LEU A 142 -1.33 11.80 3.10
N PRO A 143 -2.64 11.89 3.39
CA PRO A 143 -3.68 11.86 2.36
C PRO A 143 -3.50 12.92 1.27
N ASP A 144 -3.24 14.18 1.65
CA ASP A 144 -3.08 15.30 0.72
C ASP A 144 -1.85 15.11 -0.18
N LEU A 145 -0.72 14.70 0.40
CA LEU A 145 0.50 14.35 -0.35
C LEU A 145 0.23 13.24 -1.37
N ARG A 146 -0.45 12.17 -0.95
CA ARG A 146 -0.80 11.06 -1.84
C ARG A 146 -1.74 11.51 -2.96
N ALA A 147 -2.75 12.31 -2.64
CA ALA A 147 -3.69 12.82 -3.64
C ALA A 147 -2.95 13.68 -4.69
N GLU A 148 -2.03 14.53 -4.27
CA GLU A 148 -1.25 15.36 -5.19
C GLU A 148 -0.29 14.53 -6.07
N LEU A 149 0.28 13.44 -5.56
CA LEU A 149 1.08 12.51 -6.35
C LEU A 149 0.26 11.82 -7.44
N ILE A 150 -0.94 11.36 -7.10
CA ILE A 150 -1.87 10.76 -8.07
C ILE A 150 -2.26 11.81 -9.12
N HIS A 151 -2.60 13.02 -8.67
CA HIS A 151 -2.92 14.14 -9.56
C HIS A 151 -1.76 14.45 -10.53
N TYR A 152 -0.50 14.48 -10.04
CA TYR A 152 0.68 14.69 -10.90
C TYR A 152 0.74 13.70 -12.08
N HIS A 153 0.44 12.43 -11.82
CA HIS A 153 0.45 11.37 -12.84
C HIS A 153 -0.71 11.49 -13.84
N GLN A 154 -1.84 12.06 -13.42
CA GLN A 154 -3.02 12.28 -14.26
C GLN A 154 -2.88 13.45 -15.23
N ILE A 155 -1.89 14.34 -15.03
CA ILE A 155 -1.63 15.46 -15.95
C ILE A 155 -1.02 14.91 -17.25
N ASP A 156 -1.82 14.90 -18.31
CA ASP A 156 -1.46 14.40 -19.64
C ASP A 156 -1.70 15.48 -20.72
N SER A 157 -0.77 15.60 -21.66
CA SER A 157 -0.89 16.46 -22.85
C SER A 157 -1.97 16.02 -23.85
N LYS A 158 -2.61 14.86 -23.63
CA LYS A 158 -3.77 14.42 -24.44
C LYS A 158 -5.05 15.16 -24.08
N THR A 159 -5.16 15.73 -22.88
CA THR A 159 -6.37 16.39 -22.36
C THR A 159 -6.24 17.91 -22.27
N MET A 160 -5.04 18.46 -22.45
CA MET A 160 -4.75 19.89 -22.41
C MET A 160 -3.55 20.25 -23.30
N SER A 161 -3.29 21.54 -23.53
CA SER A 161 -2.13 21.97 -24.32
C SER A 161 -0.81 21.54 -23.67
N TYR A 162 0.24 21.37 -24.47
CA TYR A 162 1.57 21.03 -23.96
C TYR A 162 2.09 22.05 -22.93
N TYR A 163 1.89 23.35 -23.20
CA TYR A 163 2.31 24.41 -22.30
C TYR A 163 1.59 24.32 -20.94
N ASP A 164 0.27 24.13 -20.96
CA ASP A 164 -0.52 24.00 -19.72
C ASP A 164 -0.13 22.75 -18.92
N CYS A 165 0.15 21.63 -19.60
CA CYS A 165 0.64 20.40 -18.97
C CYS A 165 1.97 20.64 -18.23
N VAL A 166 2.92 21.34 -18.84
CA VAL A 166 4.20 21.69 -18.20
C VAL A 166 4.00 22.57 -16.97
N ILE A 167 3.10 23.56 -17.06
CA ILE A 167 2.78 24.45 -15.93
C ILE A 167 2.09 23.67 -14.80
N ALA A 168 1.08 22.86 -15.11
CA ALA A 168 0.35 22.07 -14.12
C ALA A 168 1.28 21.08 -13.39
N LYS A 169 2.15 20.36 -14.12
CA LYS A 169 3.15 19.48 -13.49
C LYS A 169 4.15 20.24 -12.62
N ARG A 170 4.52 21.46 -13.00
CA ARG A 170 5.40 22.30 -12.16
C ARG A 170 4.71 22.69 -10.86
N GLN A 171 3.47 23.16 -10.92
CA GLN A 171 2.68 23.53 -9.74
C GLN A 171 2.45 22.35 -8.81
N SER A 172 2.12 21.18 -9.37
CA SER A 172 1.96 19.95 -8.60
C SER A 172 3.23 19.57 -7.84
N LYS A 173 4.40 19.61 -8.51
CA LYS A 173 5.69 19.40 -7.84
C LYS A 173 5.98 20.42 -6.73
N GLN A 174 5.58 21.68 -6.91
CA GLN A 174 5.72 22.69 -5.86
C GLN A 174 4.86 22.37 -4.63
N ARG A 175 3.63 21.91 -4.83
CA ARG A 175 2.76 21.47 -3.73
C ARG A 175 3.32 20.23 -3.01
N ILE A 176 3.80 19.24 -3.77
CA ILE A 176 4.50 18.06 -3.20
C ILE A 176 5.70 18.50 -2.34
N ASN A 177 6.50 19.45 -2.84
CA ASN A 177 7.63 20.01 -2.10
C ASN A 177 7.20 20.71 -0.80
N GLN A 178 6.07 21.44 -0.84
CA GLN A 178 5.50 22.08 0.33
C GLN A 178 5.06 21.04 1.37
N TYR A 179 4.28 20.03 0.97
CA TYR A 179 3.86 18.96 1.87
C TYR A 179 5.04 18.24 2.54
N LEU A 180 6.10 17.93 1.79
CA LEU A 180 7.30 17.33 2.36
C LEU A 180 8.01 18.24 3.37
N SER A 181 7.96 19.56 3.16
CA SER A 181 8.53 20.54 4.07
C SER A 181 7.70 20.69 5.33
N ASP A 182 6.37 20.76 5.20
CA ASP A 182 5.43 20.85 6.31
C ASP A 182 5.51 19.60 7.21
N ILE A 183 5.60 18.42 6.60
CA ILE A 183 5.79 17.16 7.34
C ILE A 183 7.14 17.14 8.05
N ALA A 184 8.21 17.68 7.44
CA ALA A 184 9.51 17.77 8.08
C ALA A 184 9.47 18.69 9.31
N GLU A 185 8.76 19.81 9.20
CA GLU A 185 8.55 20.73 10.33
C GLU A 185 7.74 20.05 11.45
N ALA A 186 6.64 19.37 11.11
CA ALA A 186 5.83 18.63 12.06
C ALA A 186 6.62 17.53 12.79
N TYR A 187 7.46 16.78 12.06
CA TYR A 187 8.35 15.77 12.63
C TYR A 187 9.38 16.40 13.60
N ASN A 188 10.00 17.50 13.20
CA ASN A 188 10.95 18.22 14.06
C ASN A 188 10.28 18.80 15.30
N TYR A 189 9.05 19.31 15.19
CA TYR A 189 8.25 19.76 16.32
C TYR A 189 7.91 18.60 17.26
N PHE A 190 7.50 17.45 16.71
CA PHE A 190 7.21 16.24 17.47
C PHE A 190 8.41 15.80 18.31
N ASN A 191 9.61 15.74 17.72
CA ASN A 191 10.84 15.34 18.43
C ASN A 191 11.33 16.38 19.44
N ARG A 192 11.12 17.68 19.20
CA ARG A 192 11.53 18.72 20.17
C ARG A 192 10.74 18.63 21.48
N LYS A 193 9.44 18.31 21.40
CA LYS A 193 8.59 18.09 22.58
C LYS A 193 9.04 16.90 23.42
N GLU A 194 9.57 15.85 22.79
CA GLU A 194 10.14 14.70 23.51
C GLU A 194 11.30 15.15 24.40
N SER A 195 12.28 15.87 23.84
CA SER A 195 13.46 16.34 24.58
C SER A 195 13.16 17.28 25.76
N GLN A 196 11.96 17.88 25.80
CA GLN A 196 11.54 18.75 26.91
C GLN A 196 10.84 17.98 28.03
N ASN A 197 10.30 16.79 27.76
CA ASN A 197 9.65 15.95 28.77
C ASN A 197 10.65 15.08 29.55
N ASP A 198 11.89 14.95 29.06
CA ASP A 198 12.99 14.21 29.71
C ASP A 198 13.81 15.07 30.71
N GLN A 199 13.45 16.34 30.91
CA GLN A 199 14.06 17.28 31.87
C GLN A 199 13.17 17.51 33.09
#